data_AF-Q39QI6-F1
#
_entry.id   AF-Q39QI6-F1
#
_cell.length_a   1.000
_cell.length_b   1.000
_cell.length_c   1.000
_cell.angle_alpha   90.00
_cell.angle_beta   90.00
_cell.angle_gamma   90.00
#
_symmetry.space_group_name_H-M   'P 1'
#
loop_
_entity.id
_entity.type
_entity.pdbx_description
1 polymer ?
#
loop_
_entity_poly.entity_id
_entity_poly.type
_entity_poly.pdbx_seq_one_letter_code
_entity_poly.pdbx_strand_id
1 'polypeptide(L)'
;MTDLSLAQAQRVVLLLAGTVKGYSLYPEAHPAIAQPLRETCTILEQILRGRNDVRLGIHDGVLFLEQHLFFTPTASVDELAGILTAREIRAVTFLRGLVPDELAALVALLSRRELTGGGLAAELARRGGGHVALELEEHRQEEAEEFDPSATYRQAITAVSALFEDIENGRIPSTKMLHGVVDRVADLTIREPSTLLGLAMIKDYDNYTFFHSVNVGILAMALGAAFGMGKEELRELGMAGFLHDVGKTRVAKKILNKPGKLSPEEFEVMKRHAEDGARIIDEMEGISSGVARAVLGHHLGFDRTGYPGWAKELPFGRSCEIIAVADCYDAITTLRVYKPPLTPREAVEMIRGLAGTQLNPDLVETFTGMMGRYPVGTLVRLDTNEIAVVFRPPPPGGERPMVKVVKDGLGRVLPSPVVKDLAREEGVGIVAVVDPALAAVEVSRYLE
;
A
#
# COMPACT_ATOMS: atom_id res chain seq x y z
N MET A 1 6.96 30.17 -0.46
CA MET A 1 5.70 29.49 -0.10
C MET A 1 5.99 28.77 1.20
N THR A 2 5.37 29.17 2.30
CA THR A 2 5.59 28.54 3.61
C THR A 2 4.68 27.32 3.68
N ASP A 3 5.23 26.14 3.43
CA ASP A 3 4.51 24.88 3.65
C ASP A 3 4.16 24.70 5.13
N LEU A 4 3.01 24.07 5.38
CA LEU A 4 2.59 23.67 6.73
C LEU A 4 3.61 22.68 7.28
N SER A 5 4.38 23.08 8.30
CA SER A 5 5.30 22.15 8.96
C SER A 5 4.54 21.12 9.79
N LEU A 6 5.12 19.93 9.95
CA LEU A 6 4.56 18.87 10.80
C LEU A 6 4.31 19.35 12.23
N ALA A 7 5.20 20.18 12.78
CA ALA A 7 5.06 20.73 14.13
C ALA A 7 3.85 21.68 14.26
N GLN A 8 3.60 22.52 13.24
CA GLN A 8 2.41 23.38 13.20
C GLN A 8 1.13 22.54 13.05
N ALA A 9 1.16 21.49 12.22
CA ALA A 9 0.04 20.61 12.02
C ALA A 9 -0.34 19.84 13.31
N GLN A 10 0.67 19.27 13.98
CA GLN A 10 0.52 18.64 15.30
C GLN A 10 -0.06 19.59 16.33
N ARG A 11 0.44 20.84 16.37
CA ARG A 11 -0.05 21.84 17.32
C ARG A 11 -1.53 22.18 17.09
N VAL A 12 -1.95 22.40 15.84
CA VAL A 12 -3.34 22.69 15.48
C VAL A 12 -4.27 21.55 15.91
N VAL A 13 -3.92 20.31 15.54
CA VAL A 13 -4.78 19.14 15.84
C VAL A 13 -4.87 18.89 17.34
N LEU A 14 -3.77 19.00 18.08
CA LEU A 14 -3.78 18.84 19.54
C LEU A 14 -4.61 19.92 20.25
N LEU A 15 -4.50 21.17 19.82
CA LEU A 15 -5.28 22.28 20.39
C LEU A 15 -6.78 22.11 20.12
N LEU A 16 -7.16 21.77 18.89
CA LEU A 16 -8.55 21.50 18.51
C LEU A 16 -9.14 20.33 19.29
N ALA A 17 -8.42 19.20 19.32
CA ALA A 17 -8.81 18.01 20.07
C ALA A 17 -8.98 18.31 21.57
N GLY A 18 -8.02 19.03 22.16
CA GLY A 18 -8.07 19.46 23.55
C GLY A 18 -9.26 20.38 23.85
N THR A 19 -9.60 21.27 22.90
CA THR A 19 -10.69 22.23 23.06
C THR A 19 -12.05 21.53 22.95
N VAL A 20 -12.24 20.67 21.96
CA VAL A 20 -13.48 19.86 21.80
C VAL A 20 -13.77 19.06 23.06
N LYS A 21 -12.73 18.44 23.65
CA LYS A 21 -12.83 17.77 24.94
C LYS A 21 -13.15 18.73 26.08
N GLY A 22 -12.45 19.86 26.15
CA GLY A 22 -12.61 20.89 27.18
C GLY A 22 -14.02 21.49 27.25
N TYR A 23 -14.75 21.56 26.12
CA TYR A 23 -16.13 22.04 26.07
C TYR A 23 -17.11 21.16 26.88
N SER A 24 -16.76 19.91 27.17
CA SER A 24 -17.54 19.06 28.09
C SER A 24 -17.30 19.40 29.57
N LEU A 25 -16.22 20.13 29.88
CA LEU A 25 -15.72 20.36 31.24
C LEU A 25 -15.84 21.83 31.68
N TYR A 26 -15.78 22.78 30.74
CA TYR A 26 -15.74 24.22 31.02
C TYR A 26 -16.71 25.02 30.15
N PRO A 27 -17.25 26.16 30.65
CA PRO A 27 -18.01 27.10 29.83
C PRO A 27 -17.19 27.69 28.68
N GLU A 28 -17.85 28.09 27.59
CA GLU A 28 -17.23 28.65 26.38
C GLU A 28 -16.31 29.86 26.66
N ALA A 29 -16.69 30.73 27.60
CA ALA A 29 -15.89 31.90 27.98
C ALA A 29 -14.65 31.56 28.83
N HIS A 30 -14.45 30.29 29.23
CA HIS A 30 -13.36 29.91 30.12
C HIS A 30 -11.99 30.01 29.40
N PRO A 31 -10.94 30.53 30.04
CA PRO A 31 -9.61 30.69 29.42
C PRO A 31 -9.04 29.39 28.83
N ALA A 32 -9.31 28.24 29.47
CA ALA A 32 -8.87 26.92 28.99
C ALA A 32 -9.50 26.49 27.64
N ILE A 33 -10.52 27.21 27.17
CA ILE A 33 -11.19 27.00 25.88
C ILE A 33 -10.83 28.13 24.92
N ALA A 34 -11.00 29.38 25.37
CA ALA A 34 -10.81 30.55 24.54
C ALA A 34 -9.34 30.77 24.12
N GLN A 35 -8.36 30.40 24.96
CA GLN A 35 -6.94 30.58 24.64
C GLN A 35 -6.44 29.58 23.57
N PRO A 36 -6.70 28.25 23.70
CA PRO A 36 -6.40 27.30 22.62
C PRO A 36 -7.06 27.61 21.28
N LEU A 37 -8.31 28.10 21.28
CA LEU A 37 -9.00 28.51 20.05
C LEU A 37 -8.31 29.69 19.36
N ARG A 38 -7.93 30.73 20.12
CA ARG A 38 -7.17 31.86 19.57
C ARG A 38 -5.82 31.45 19.02
N GLU A 39 -5.12 30.55 19.72
CA GLU A 39 -3.83 30.03 19.25
C GLU A 39 -4.01 29.23 17.94
N THR A 40 -5.02 28.36 17.89
CA THR A 40 -5.35 27.60 16.68
C THR A 40 -5.66 28.52 15.51
N CYS A 41 -6.51 29.54 15.71
CA CYS A 41 -6.85 30.53 14.69
C CYS A 41 -5.59 31.27 14.21
N THR A 42 -4.71 31.68 15.12
CA THR A 42 -3.45 32.36 14.76
C THR A 42 -2.57 31.49 13.87
N ILE A 43 -2.45 30.19 14.18
CA ILE A 43 -1.66 29.26 13.36
C ILE A 43 -2.31 29.08 11.98
N LEU A 44 -3.63 28.83 11.93
CA LEU A 44 -4.38 28.67 10.68
C LEU A 44 -4.32 29.93 9.81
N GLU A 45 -4.47 31.12 10.38
CA GLU A 45 -4.33 32.40 9.67
C GLU A 45 -2.94 32.58 9.05
N GLN A 46 -1.87 32.20 9.75
CA GLN A 46 -0.51 32.26 9.20
C GLN A 46 -0.35 31.34 7.99
N ILE A 47 -0.96 30.15 8.02
CA ILE A 47 -0.94 29.19 6.91
C ILE A 47 -1.77 29.72 5.72
N LEU A 48 -2.96 30.25 6.01
CA LEU A 48 -3.91 30.82 5.03
C LEU A 48 -3.44 32.12 4.38
N ARG A 49 -2.32 32.74 4.84
CA ARG A 49 -1.67 33.83 4.09
C ARG A 49 -1.00 33.32 2.81
N GLY A 50 -0.57 32.07 2.78
CA GLY A 50 0.07 31.43 1.62
C GLY A 50 -0.85 30.54 0.78
N ARG A 51 -2.07 30.25 1.27
CA ARG A 51 -3.03 29.31 0.67
C ARG A 51 -4.47 29.84 0.74
N ASN A 52 -5.40 29.24 0.00
CA ASN A 52 -6.81 29.63 0.04
C ASN A 52 -7.59 28.91 1.15
N ASP A 53 -7.15 27.69 1.46
CA ASP A 53 -7.80 26.80 2.41
C ASP A 53 -6.80 25.90 3.16
N VAL A 54 -7.25 25.37 4.30
CA VAL A 54 -6.59 24.32 5.08
C VAL A 54 -7.63 23.25 5.45
N ARG A 55 -7.35 21.98 5.14
CA ARG A 55 -8.26 20.85 5.30
C ARG A 55 -7.84 19.92 6.44
N LEU A 56 -8.72 19.77 7.43
CA LEU A 56 -8.66 18.74 8.47
C LEU A 56 -9.65 17.63 8.12
N GLY A 57 -9.17 16.45 7.76
CA GLY A 57 -10.04 15.33 7.38
C GLY A 57 -9.86 14.09 8.23
N ILE A 58 -10.76 13.14 8.03
CA ILE A 58 -10.69 11.80 8.60
C ILE A 58 -10.81 10.76 7.50
N HIS A 59 -9.97 9.74 7.56
CA HIS A 59 -10.00 8.59 6.66
C HIS A 59 -9.68 7.33 7.45
N ASP A 60 -10.56 6.32 7.40
CA ASP A 60 -10.44 5.06 8.16
C ASP A 60 -10.19 5.27 9.68
N GLY A 61 -10.75 6.33 10.26
CA GLY A 61 -10.57 6.67 11.67
C GLY A 61 -9.24 7.37 11.99
N VAL A 62 -8.41 7.69 10.99
CA VAL A 62 -7.17 8.45 11.15
C VAL A 62 -7.41 9.90 10.75
N LEU A 63 -7.06 10.84 11.64
CA LEU A 63 -7.11 12.26 11.33
C LEU A 63 -5.92 12.66 10.46
N PHE A 64 -6.16 13.61 9.56
CA PHE A 64 -5.12 14.26 8.78
C PHE A 64 -5.36 15.75 8.69
N LEU A 65 -4.29 16.53 8.63
CA LEU A 65 -4.32 17.95 8.33
C LEU A 65 -3.43 18.17 7.11
N GLU A 66 -4.03 18.53 5.99
CA GLU A 66 -3.37 18.56 4.70
C GLU A 66 -2.73 17.21 4.36
N GLN A 67 -1.41 17.17 4.24
CA GLN A 67 -0.61 15.98 3.95
C GLN A 67 -0.10 15.25 5.20
N HIS A 68 -0.36 15.79 6.40
CA HIS A 68 0.15 15.24 7.66
C HIS A 68 -0.88 14.33 8.30
N LEU A 69 -0.55 13.04 8.39
CA LEU A 69 -1.36 12.00 9.03
C LEU A 69 -1.03 11.90 10.52
N PHE A 70 -2.04 11.80 11.38
CA PHE A 70 -1.88 11.70 12.83
C PHE A 70 -2.14 10.28 13.30
N PHE A 71 -1.10 9.45 13.22
CA PHE A 71 -1.14 8.04 13.64
C PHE A 71 -0.93 7.83 15.13
N THR A 72 -0.48 8.85 15.87
CA THR A 72 -0.20 8.76 17.31
C THR A 72 -1.43 9.18 18.11
N PRO A 73 -2.16 8.24 18.73
CA PRO A 73 -3.40 8.53 19.43
C PRO A 73 -3.08 9.14 20.79
N THR A 74 -3.01 10.47 20.87
CA THR A 74 -3.39 11.06 22.16
C THR A 74 -4.90 10.83 22.31
N ALA A 75 -5.37 10.47 23.50
CA ALA A 75 -6.79 10.15 23.72
C ALA A 75 -7.73 11.24 23.20
N SER A 76 -7.30 12.51 23.23
CA SER A 76 -8.08 13.64 22.69
C SER A 76 -8.17 13.64 21.16
N VAL A 77 -7.11 13.21 20.46
CA VAL A 77 -7.08 13.17 18.98
C VAL A 77 -7.97 12.03 18.48
N ASP A 78 -7.91 10.85 19.12
CA ASP A 78 -8.83 9.74 18.82
C ASP A 78 -10.28 10.11 19.11
N GLU A 79 -10.53 10.82 20.21
CA GLU A 79 -11.86 11.32 20.56
C GLU A 79 -12.38 12.30 19.51
N LEU A 80 -11.54 13.22 19.02
CA LEU A 80 -11.89 14.12 17.93
C LEU A 80 -12.19 13.34 16.64
N ALA A 81 -11.38 12.33 16.31
CA ALA A 81 -11.59 11.48 15.15
C ALA A 81 -12.96 10.78 15.22
N GLY A 82 -13.23 10.13 16.36
CA GLY A 82 -14.51 9.46 16.63
C GLY A 82 -15.69 10.41 16.60
N ILE A 83 -15.54 11.66 17.06
CA ILE A 83 -16.58 12.69 16.96
C ILE A 83 -16.86 13.02 15.49
N LEU A 84 -15.85 13.28 14.66
CA LEU A 84 -16.06 13.61 13.25
C LEU A 84 -16.76 12.45 12.50
N THR A 85 -16.31 11.21 12.71
CA THR A 85 -16.99 10.02 12.16
C THR A 85 -18.44 9.91 12.65
N ALA A 86 -18.67 10.01 13.95
CA ALA A 86 -20.02 9.91 14.52
C ALA A 86 -20.95 11.06 14.08
N ARG A 87 -20.38 12.17 13.60
CA ARG A 87 -21.14 13.32 13.06
C ARG A 87 -21.30 13.29 11.55
N GLU A 88 -20.86 12.24 10.88
CA GLU A 88 -20.89 12.13 9.41
C GLU A 88 -20.11 13.30 8.77
N ILE A 89 -18.97 13.68 9.37
CA ILE A 89 -18.09 14.74 8.86
C ILE A 89 -16.81 14.09 8.33
N ARG A 90 -16.64 14.12 7.01
CA ARG A 90 -15.44 13.63 6.32
C ARG A 90 -14.28 14.62 6.41
N ALA A 91 -14.57 15.91 6.33
CA ALA A 91 -13.55 16.94 6.50
C ALA A 91 -14.13 18.27 6.97
N VAL A 92 -13.29 19.04 7.65
CA VAL A 92 -13.47 20.45 7.98
C VAL A 92 -12.45 21.25 7.19
N THR A 93 -12.92 22.17 6.36
CA THR A 93 -12.07 23.06 5.57
C THR A 93 -12.15 24.46 6.13
N PHE A 94 -11.00 25.02 6.50
CA PHE A 94 -10.84 26.38 6.98
C PHE A 94 -10.42 27.28 5.81
N LEU A 95 -11.13 28.38 5.60
CA LEU A 95 -10.89 29.31 4.48
C LEU A 95 -10.20 30.59 4.97
N ARG A 96 -9.54 31.28 4.04
CA ARG A 96 -8.96 32.61 4.31
C ARG A 96 -10.05 33.57 4.82
N GLY A 97 -9.79 34.22 5.95
CA GLY A 97 -10.74 35.10 6.63
C GLY A 97 -11.31 34.54 7.92
N LEU A 98 -10.93 33.30 8.28
CA LEU A 98 -11.29 32.63 9.53
C LEU A 98 -11.08 33.54 10.75
N VAL A 99 -12.12 33.66 11.59
CA VAL A 99 -12.05 34.34 12.89
C VAL A 99 -12.25 33.38 14.06
N PRO A 100 -11.76 33.72 15.28
CA PRO A 100 -11.87 32.83 16.45
C PRO A 100 -13.31 32.42 16.80
N ASP A 101 -14.29 33.28 16.56
CA ASP A 101 -15.71 33.01 16.86
C ASP A 101 -16.29 31.93 15.95
N GLU A 102 -15.83 31.85 14.68
CA GLU A 102 -16.24 30.78 13.76
C GLU A 102 -15.67 29.42 14.20
N LEU A 103 -14.43 29.42 14.70
CA LEU A 103 -13.81 28.21 15.24
C LEU A 103 -14.47 27.77 16.55
N ALA A 104 -14.85 28.72 17.41
CA ALA A 104 -15.62 28.45 18.62
C ALA A 104 -16.99 27.82 18.28
N ALA A 105 -17.69 28.37 17.27
CA ALA A 105 -18.96 27.84 16.80
C ALA A 105 -18.86 26.40 16.30
N LEU A 106 -17.82 26.08 15.51
CA LEU A 106 -17.54 24.71 15.07
C LEU A 106 -17.35 23.78 16.27
N VAL A 107 -16.44 24.13 17.18
CA VAL A 107 -16.12 23.27 18.33
C VAL A 107 -17.34 23.06 19.22
N ALA A 108 -18.12 24.11 19.49
CA ALA A 108 -19.35 24.01 20.27
C ALA A 108 -20.38 23.06 19.63
N LEU A 109 -20.47 23.01 18.31
CA LEU A 109 -21.35 22.08 17.58
C LEU A 109 -20.84 20.64 17.63
N LEU A 110 -19.53 20.44 17.45
CA LEU A 110 -18.89 19.12 17.55
C LEU A 110 -19.08 18.50 18.95
N SER A 111 -19.15 19.32 20.01
CA SER A 111 -19.38 18.83 21.38
C SER A 111 -20.86 18.49 21.71
N ARG A 112 -21.85 18.93 20.92
CA ARG A 112 -23.30 18.72 21.19
C ARG A 112 -23.86 17.51 20.44
N ARG A 113 -24.23 16.41 21.10
CA ARG A 113 -24.54 15.09 20.45
C ARG A 113 -25.78 15.04 19.53
N GLU A 114 -26.55 16.11 19.42
CA GLU A 114 -27.90 16.08 18.82
C GLU A 114 -27.94 16.33 17.30
N LEU A 115 -26.86 16.87 16.71
CA LEU A 115 -26.81 17.25 15.30
C LEU A 115 -25.78 16.41 14.53
N THR A 116 -26.16 15.84 13.39
CA THR A 116 -25.26 15.12 12.48
C THR A 116 -25.42 15.64 11.06
N GLY A 117 -24.44 15.34 10.21
CA GLY A 117 -24.55 15.53 8.76
C GLY A 117 -25.02 16.93 8.36
N GLY A 118 -26.03 16.96 7.48
CA GLY A 118 -26.60 18.19 6.92
C GLY A 118 -27.16 19.15 7.95
N GLY A 119 -27.67 18.64 9.07
CA GLY A 119 -28.21 19.45 10.16
C GLY A 119 -27.13 20.26 10.88
N LEU A 120 -25.94 19.67 11.06
CA LEU A 120 -24.79 20.34 11.66
C LEU A 120 -24.23 21.43 10.74
N ALA A 121 -24.11 21.14 9.44
CA ALA A 121 -23.67 22.13 8.44
C ALA A 121 -24.64 23.34 8.34
N ALA A 122 -25.95 23.09 8.34
CA ALA A 122 -26.95 24.16 8.30
C ALA A 122 -26.96 25.03 9.57
N GLU A 123 -26.65 24.45 10.73
CA GLU A 123 -26.51 25.20 11.99
C GLU A 123 -25.21 26.02 12.02
N LEU A 124 -24.10 25.46 11.52
CA LEU A 124 -22.83 26.18 11.42
C LEU A 124 -22.96 27.41 10.50
N ALA A 125 -23.61 27.26 9.35
CA ALA A 125 -23.88 28.37 8.43
C ALA A 125 -24.74 29.47 9.08
N ARG A 126 -25.75 29.09 9.88
CA ARG A 126 -26.61 30.06 10.60
C ARG A 126 -25.89 30.85 11.68
N ARG A 127 -24.82 30.31 12.26
CA ARG A 127 -23.98 30.98 13.27
C ARG A 127 -22.90 31.88 12.67
N GLY A 128 -22.85 32.01 11.35
CA GLY A 128 -21.91 32.90 10.67
C GLY A 128 -20.59 32.23 10.28
N GLY A 129 -20.55 30.91 10.10
CA GLY A 129 -19.37 30.17 9.59
C GLY A 129 -19.12 30.38 8.09
N GLY A 130 -18.80 31.60 7.67
CA GLY A 130 -18.46 31.92 6.28
C GLY A 130 -17.11 31.35 5.84
N HIS A 131 -16.22 31.07 6.80
CA HIS A 131 -14.88 30.55 6.53
C HIS A 131 -14.61 29.15 7.10
N VAL A 132 -15.66 28.44 7.52
CA VAL A 132 -15.56 27.03 7.95
C VAL A 132 -16.57 26.23 7.14
N ALA A 133 -16.08 25.36 6.26
CA ALA A 133 -16.90 24.48 5.46
C ALA A 133 -16.81 23.04 5.98
N LEU A 134 -17.95 22.36 6.05
CA LEU A 134 -18.01 20.94 6.40
C LEU A 134 -18.26 20.12 5.14
N GLU A 135 -17.39 19.16 4.89
CA GLU A 135 -17.61 18.09 3.94
C GLU A 135 -18.24 16.92 4.70
N LEU A 136 -19.50 16.63 4.39
CA LEU A 136 -20.26 15.60 5.06
C LEU A 136 -20.08 14.26 4.36
N GLU A 137 -20.27 13.16 5.09
CA GLU A 137 -20.47 11.86 4.46
C GLU A 137 -21.82 11.89 3.75
N GLU A 138 -21.80 11.92 2.41
CA GLU A 138 -23.01 11.72 1.64
C GLU A 138 -23.45 10.26 1.81
N HIS A 139 -24.70 10.05 2.23
CA HIS A 139 -25.37 8.74 2.15
C HIS A 139 -25.60 8.40 0.67
N ARG A 140 -24.51 8.05 -0.02
CA ARG A 140 -24.50 7.58 -1.39
C ARG A 140 -24.82 6.08 -1.36
N GLN A 141 -25.88 5.69 -2.05
CA GLN A 141 -25.92 4.35 -2.64
C GLN A 141 -24.60 4.17 -3.38
N GLU A 142 -23.91 3.06 -3.11
CA GLU A 142 -22.58 2.68 -3.60
C GLU A 142 -22.29 3.12 -5.04
N GLU A 143 -21.92 4.39 -5.23
CA GLU A 143 -21.18 4.87 -6.37
C GLU A 143 -19.73 4.82 -5.92
N ALA A 144 -19.01 3.86 -6.49
CA ALA A 144 -17.63 3.52 -6.17
C ALA A 144 -16.80 4.75 -5.81
N GLU A 145 -16.19 4.75 -4.61
CA GLU A 145 -14.99 5.53 -4.36
C GLU A 145 -14.11 5.42 -5.61
N GLU A 146 -13.63 6.54 -6.12
CA GLU A 146 -12.66 6.53 -7.20
C GLU A 146 -11.43 5.80 -6.68
N PHE A 147 -11.38 4.50 -6.99
CA PHE A 147 -10.44 3.55 -6.46
C PHE A 147 -9.08 3.90 -7.06
N ASP A 148 -8.13 4.40 -6.27
CA ASP A 148 -6.75 4.66 -6.69
C ASP A 148 -5.85 3.46 -6.28
N PRO A 149 -5.50 2.57 -7.23
CA PRO A 149 -4.59 1.45 -6.97
C PRO A 149 -3.23 1.92 -6.47
N SER A 150 -2.76 3.08 -6.93
CA SER A 150 -1.47 3.63 -6.54
C SER A 150 -1.49 4.14 -5.11
N ALA A 151 -2.60 4.76 -4.67
CA ALA A 151 -2.79 5.12 -3.27
C ALA A 151 -2.82 3.88 -2.38
N THR A 152 -3.55 2.83 -2.80
CA THR A 152 -3.64 1.57 -2.05
C THR A 152 -2.24 0.94 -1.89
N TYR A 153 -1.45 0.92 -2.96
CA TYR A 153 -0.07 0.43 -2.93
C TYR A 153 0.83 1.25 -1.99
N ARG A 154 0.78 2.59 -2.06
CA ARG A 154 1.52 3.48 -1.13
C ARG A 154 1.11 3.28 0.33
N GLN A 155 -0.18 3.08 0.59
CA GLN A 155 -0.69 2.77 1.92
C GLN A 155 -0.17 1.43 2.43
N ALA A 156 -0.05 0.42 1.55
CA ALA A 156 0.54 -0.88 1.91
C ALA A 156 2.00 -0.74 2.34
N ILE A 157 2.79 0.00 1.56
CA ILE A 157 4.19 0.28 1.91
C ILE A 157 4.26 0.99 3.26
N THR A 158 3.43 2.01 3.48
CA THR A 158 3.39 2.76 4.74
C THR A 158 3.04 1.84 5.93
N ALA A 159 2.02 0.98 5.78
CA ALA A 159 1.58 0.07 6.82
C ALA A 159 2.66 -0.96 7.20
N VAL A 160 3.28 -1.58 6.19
CA VAL A 160 4.36 -2.57 6.39
C VAL A 160 5.58 -1.90 7.02
N SER A 161 5.98 -0.72 6.53
CA SER A 161 7.15 0.01 7.05
C SER A 161 6.98 0.38 8.52
N ALA A 162 5.84 0.98 8.88
CA ALA A 162 5.54 1.36 10.27
C ALA A 162 5.55 0.14 11.22
N LEU A 163 4.97 -0.98 10.77
CA LEU A 163 4.92 -2.22 11.55
C LEU A 163 6.32 -2.80 11.78
N PHE A 164 7.17 -2.82 10.76
CA PHE A 164 8.54 -3.33 10.88
C PHE A 164 9.38 -2.43 11.80
N GLU A 165 9.21 -1.11 11.70
CA GLU A 165 9.88 -0.14 12.58
C GLU A 165 9.48 -0.32 14.04
N ASP A 166 8.21 -0.58 14.34
CA ASP A 166 7.76 -0.87 15.71
C ASP A 166 8.46 -2.11 16.28
N ILE A 167 8.57 -3.18 15.49
CA ILE A 167 9.22 -4.43 15.89
C ILE A 167 10.72 -4.24 16.09
N GLU A 168 11.40 -3.50 15.20
CA GLU A 168 12.82 -3.16 15.35
C GLU A 168 13.07 -2.37 16.65
N ASN A 169 12.13 -1.52 17.03
CA ASN A 169 12.17 -0.74 18.28
C ASN A 169 11.69 -1.54 19.52
N GLY A 170 11.38 -2.82 19.38
CA GLY A 170 10.95 -3.69 20.47
C GLY A 170 9.52 -3.44 20.96
N ARG A 171 8.67 -2.80 20.15
CA ARG A 171 7.25 -2.61 20.41
C ARG A 171 6.44 -3.74 19.78
N ILE A 172 5.26 -4.02 20.35
CA ILE A 172 4.25 -4.86 19.71
C ILE A 172 3.44 -3.95 18.77
N PRO A 173 3.49 -4.17 17.45
CA PRO A 173 2.83 -3.29 16.48
C PRO A 173 1.31 -3.46 16.48
N SER A 174 0.59 -2.40 16.14
CA SER A 174 -0.85 -2.48 15.83
C SER A 174 -1.06 -3.03 14.42
N THR A 175 -2.01 -3.94 14.26
CA THR A 175 -2.32 -4.61 12.98
C THR A 175 -3.48 -3.94 12.23
N LYS A 176 -4.14 -2.94 12.84
CA LYS A 176 -5.36 -2.31 12.30
C LYS A 176 -5.17 -1.73 10.90
N MET A 177 -4.09 -0.97 10.69
CA MET A 177 -3.80 -0.35 9.39
C MET A 177 -3.51 -1.42 8.33
N LEU A 178 -2.74 -2.45 8.70
CA LEU A 178 -2.40 -3.52 7.77
C LEU A 178 -3.63 -4.33 7.36
N HIS A 179 -4.55 -4.62 8.29
CA HIS A 179 -5.85 -5.24 7.98
C HIS A 179 -6.67 -4.41 6.99
N GLY A 180 -6.77 -3.10 7.20
CA GLY A 180 -7.50 -2.21 6.28
C GLY A 180 -6.91 -2.20 4.86
N VAL A 181 -5.59 -2.16 4.76
CA VAL A 181 -4.89 -2.25 3.45
C VAL A 181 -5.12 -3.62 2.81
N VAL A 182 -4.95 -4.71 3.56
CA VAL A 182 -5.13 -6.07 3.05
C VAL A 182 -6.55 -6.26 2.51
N ASP A 183 -7.56 -5.71 3.19
CA ASP A 183 -8.94 -5.79 2.71
C ASP A 183 -9.12 -5.08 1.35
N ARG A 184 -8.60 -3.85 1.23
CA ARG A 184 -8.63 -3.10 -0.04
C ARG A 184 -7.88 -3.81 -1.16
N VAL A 185 -6.72 -4.39 -0.85
CA VAL A 185 -5.91 -5.13 -1.81
C VAL A 185 -6.62 -6.41 -2.25
N ALA A 186 -7.24 -7.15 -1.32
CA ALA A 186 -8.04 -8.32 -1.64
C ALA A 186 -9.24 -7.96 -2.52
N ASP A 187 -9.96 -6.88 -2.21
CA ASP A 187 -11.07 -6.39 -3.03
C ASP A 187 -10.62 -5.99 -4.44
N LEU A 188 -9.50 -5.27 -4.58
CA LEU A 188 -9.00 -4.92 -5.90
C LEU A 188 -8.51 -6.13 -6.67
N THR A 189 -7.90 -7.09 -6.00
CA THR A 189 -7.42 -8.32 -6.64
C THR A 189 -8.59 -9.12 -7.22
N ILE A 190 -9.74 -9.15 -6.52
CA ILE A 190 -10.96 -9.81 -7.02
C ILE A 190 -11.60 -9.01 -8.16
N ARG A 191 -11.68 -7.68 -8.05
CA ARG A 191 -12.36 -6.82 -9.02
C ARG A 191 -11.54 -6.60 -10.30
N GLU A 192 -10.25 -6.33 -10.16
CA GLU A 192 -9.30 -6.04 -11.24
C GLU A 192 -7.94 -6.73 -10.99
N PRO A 193 -7.82 -8.05 -11.23
CA PRO A 193 -6.61 -8.83 -10.94
C PRO A 193 -5.32 -8.28 -11.56
N SER A 194 -5.44 -7.56 -12.69
CA SER A 194 -4.31 -7.05 -13.46
C SER A 194 -3.73 -5.73 -12.94
N THR A 195 -4.50 -4.97 -12.16
CA THR A 195 -4.15 -3.57 -11.82
C THR A 195 -3.06 -3.51 -10.76
N LEU A 196 -3.24 -4.21 -9.63
CA LEU A 196 -2.19 -4.28 -8.59
C LEU A 196 -0.98 -5.10 -9.03
N LEU A 197 -1.21 -6.13 -9.86
CA LEU A 197 -0.14 -6.92 -10.43
C LEU A 197 0.80 -6.05 -11.28
N GLY A 198 0.25 -5.07 -12.01
CA GLY A 198 1.04 -4.05 -12.70
C GLY A 198 1.91 -3.24 -11.74
N LEU A 199 1.33 -2.70 -10.67
CA LEU A 199 2.04 -1.89 -9.67
C LEU A 199 3.13 -2.67 -8.92
N ALA A 200 2.87 -3.91 -8.53
CA ALA A 200 3.87 -4.76 -7.89
C ALA A 200 5.05 -5.10 -8.83
N MET A 201 4.87 -4.94 -10.14
CA MET A 201 5.95 -5.07 -11.13
C MET A 201 6.65 -3.73 -11.44
N ILE A 202 6.13 -2.60 -10.94
CA ILE A 202 6.79 -1.29 -11.05
C ILE A 202 7.90 -1.22 -10.00
N LYS A 203 9.12 -0.96 -10.48
CA LYS A 203 10.33 -0.94 -9.67
C LYS A 203 10.54 0.46 -9.13
N ASP A 204 10.42 0.62 -7.81
CA ASP A 204 10.94 1.79 -7.11
C ASP A 204 12.17 1.38 -6.28
N TYR A 205 13.22 2.19 -6.36
CA TYR A 205 14.60 1.76 -6.10
C TYR A 205 15.09 2.11 -4.68
N ASP A 206 14.30 2.83 -3.89
CA ASP A 206 14.78 3.51 -2.67
C ASP A 206 14.40 2.90 -1.31
N ASN A 207 13.77 1.71 -1.24
CA ASN A 207 13.65 0.99 0.05
C ASN A 207 13.36 -0.53 -0.08
N TYR A 208 14.28 -1.26 -0.72
CA TYR A 208 14.11 -2.65 -1.21
C TYR A 208 13.25 -3.59 -0.34
N THR A 209 13.43 -3.62 0.98
CA THR A 209 12.78 -4.61 1.86
C THR A 209 11.26 -4.41 1.98
N PHE A 210 10.79 -3.16 2.11
CA PHE A 210 9.34 -2.92 2.29
C PHE A 210 8.57 -3.10 0.99
N PHE A 211 9.15 -2.65 -0.13
CA PHE A 211 8.60 -2.90 -1.46
C PHE A 211 8.53 -4.40 -1.75
N HIS A 212 9.57 -5.16 -1.43
CA HIS A 212 9.59 -6.62 -1.58
C HIS A 212 8.43 -7.27 -0.82
N SER A 213 8.26 -6.98 0.48
CA SER A 213 7.16 -7.54 1.27
C SER A 213 5.78 -7.21 0.67
N VAL A 214 5.58 -5.96 0.23
CA VAL A 214 4.31 -5.54 -0.40
C VAL A 214 4.09 -6.24 -1.74
N ASN A 215 5.11 -6.34 -2.58
CA ASN A 215 5.03 -7.03 -3.86
C ASN A 215 4.70 -8.50 -3.68
N VAL A 216 5.37 -9.19 -2.75
CA VAL A 216 5.10 -10.59 -2.42
C VAL A 216 3.65 -10.77 -1.96
N GLY A 217 3.13 -9.90 -1.09
CA GLY A 217 1.73 -9.99 -0.67
C GLY A 217 0.73 -9.79 -1.81
N ILE A 218 0.98 -8.82 -2.69
CA ILE A 218 0.12 -8.57 -3.86
C ILE A 218 0.18 -9.75 -4.85
N LEU A 219 1.38 -10.23 -5.18
CA LEU A 219 1.58 -11.38 -6.06
C LEU A 219 0.95 -12.65 -5.49
N ALA A 220 1.09 -12.87 -4.17
CA ALA A 220 0.47 -14.00 -3.48
C ALA A 220 -1.06 -13.92 -3.56
N MET A 221 -1.67 -12.77 -3.26
CA MET A 221 -3.12 -12.59 -3.37
C MET A 221 -3.61 -12.78 -4.82
N ALA A 222 -2.89 -12.25 -5.81
CA ALA A 222 -3.23 -12.43 -7.22
C ALA A 222 -3.19 -13.92 -7.63
N LEU A 223 -2.13 -14.64 -7.23
CA LEU A 223 -2.01 -16.07 -7.47
C LEU A 223 -3.10 -16.86 -6.73
N GLY A 224 -3.37 -16.54 -5.47
CA GLY A 224 -4.44 -17.17 -4.69
C GLY A 224 -5.81 -16.98 -5.33
N ALA A 225 -6.11 -15.78 -5.83
CA ALA A 225 -7.37 -15.47 -6.50
C ALA A 225 -7.49 -16.27 -7.81
N ALA A 226 -6.42 -16.31 -8.61
CA ALA A 226 -6.35 -17.11 -9.83
C ALA A 226 -6.48 -18.62 -9.56
N PHE A 227 -6.02 -19.09 -8.40
CA PHE A 227 -6.16 -20.47 -7.93
C PHE A 227 -7.54 -20.78 -7.33
N GLY A 228 -8.41 -19.77 -7.17
CA GLY A 228 -9.79 -19.93 -6.70
C GLY A 228 -9.99 -19.76 -5.20
N MET A 229 -9.09 -19.08 -4.49
CA MET A 229 -9.27 -18.74 -3.07
C MET A 229 -10.34 -17.66 -2.87
N GLY A 230 -11.13 -17.79 -1.82
CA GLY A 230 -12.15 -16.81 -1.43
C GLY A 230 -11.56 -15.58 -0.74
N LYS A 231 -12.35 -14.50 -0.61
CA LYS A 231 -11.89 -13.21 -0.03
C LYS A 231 -11.22 -13.35 1.34
N GLU A 232 -11.78 -14.14 2.26
CA GLU A 232 -11.19 -14.33 3.59
C GLU A 232 -9.84 -15.05 3.53
N GLU A 233 -9.71 -16.06 2.67
CA GLU A 233 -8.44 -16.76 2.45
C GLU A 233 -7.39 -15.82 1.81
N LEU A 234 -7.82 -14.92 0.93
CA LEU A 234 -6.95 -13.89 0.34
C LEU A 234 -6.49 -12.87 1.39
N ARG A 235 -7.35 -12.46 2.33
CA ARG A 235 -6.95 -11.58 3.44
C ARG A 235 -5.87 -12.23 4.30
N GLU A 236 -6.06 -13.50 4.67
CA GLU A 236 -5.06 -14.24 5.43
C GLU A 236 -3.75 -14.41 4.66
N LEU A 237 -3.84 -14.71 3.35
CA LEU A 237 -2.69 -14.83 2.46
C LEU A 237 -1.94 -13.50 2.30
N GLY A 238 -2.66 -12.39 2.16
CA GLY A 238 -2.08 -11.05 2.05
C GLY A 238 -1.34 -10.64 3.31
N MET A 239 -1.91 -10.94 4.48
CA MET A 239 -1.24 -10.75 5.76
C MET A 239 0.07 -11.55 5.84
N ALA A 240 0.03 -12.83 5.46
CA ALA A 240 1.21 -13.68 5.45
C ALA A 240 2.27 -13.21 4.44
N GLY A 241 1.87 -12.77 3.24
CA GLY A 241 2.80 -12.24 2.25
C GLY A 241 3.45 -10.93 2.67
N PHE A 242 2.69 -9.98 3.25
CA PHE A 242 3.25 -8.73 3.77
C PHE A 242 4.19 -8.91 4.96
N LEU A 243 4.03 -9.99 5.74
CA LEU A 243 4.81 -10.25 6.95
C LEU A 243 5.84 -11.39 6.80
N HIS A 244 5.95 -12.04 5.65
CA HIS A 244 6.78 -13.25 5.48
C HIS A 244 8.23 -13.06 5.93
N ASP A 245 8.76 -11.85 5.74
CA ASP A 245 10.13 -11.48 6.02
C ASP A 245 10.32 -10.70 7.33
N VAL A 246 9.27 -10.56 8.17
CA VAL A 246 9.31 -9.71 9.37
C VAL A 246 10.41 -10.10 10.36
N GLY A 247 10.81 -11.38 10.38
CA GLY A 247 11.91 -11.84 11.21
C GLY A 247 13.28 -11.30 10.80
N LYS A 248 13.44 -10.73 9.60
CA LYS A 248 14.70 -10.07 9.18
C LYS A 248 15.04 -8.88 10.08
N THR A 249 14.07 -8.30 10.79
CA THR A 249 14.27 -7.30 11.85
C THR A 249 15.16 -7.79 13.00
N ARG A 250 15.30 -9.11 13.19
CA ARG A 250 16.18 -9.73 14.19
C ARG A 250 17.57 -10.06 13.66
N VAL A 251 17.80 -9.92 12.35
CA VAL A 251 19.10 -10.17 11.72
C VAL A 251 19.98 -8.92 11.81
N ALA A 252 21.24 -9.09 12.22
CA ALA A 252 22.17 -7.97 12.32
C ALA A 252 22.37 -7.27 10.97
N LYS A 253 22.28 -5.92 10.94
CA LYS A 253 22.40 -5.10 9.72
C LYS A 253 23.64 -5.40 8.87
N LYS A 254 24.76 -5.78 9.51
CA LYS A 254 26.01 -6.17 8.82
C LYS A 254 25.88 -7.45 7.98
N ILE A 255 24.99 -8.37 8.38
CA ILE A 255 24.68 -9.60 7.64
C ILE A 255 23.60 -9.28 6.60
N LEU A 256 22.52 -8.61 7.02
CA LEU A 256 21.39 -8.28 6.15
C LEU A 256 21.81 -7.46 4.92
N ASN A 257 22.68 -6.46 5.10
CA ASN A 257 23.11 -5.53 4.06
C ASN A 257 24.51 -5.86 3.48
N LYS A 258 25.01 -7.09 3.66
CA LYS A 258 26.38 -7.44 3.30
C LYS A 258 26.66 -7.27 1.79
N PRO A 259 27.74 -6.54 1.39
CA PRO A 259 28.33 -6.50 0.04
C PRO A 259 28.84 -7.86 -0.50
N GLY A 260 27.97 -8.85 -0.71
CA GLY A 260 28.27 -10.07 -1.44
C GLY A 260 27.50 -11.31 -0.99
N LYS A 261 28.07 -12.49 -1.26
CA LYS A 261 27.55 -13.76 -0.72
C LYS A 261 27.79 -13.83 0.80
N LEU A 262 26.82 -14.39 1.51
CA LEU A 262 26.97 -14.72 2.93
C LEU A 262 27.94 -15.91 3.09
N SER A 263 28.71 -15.92 4.18
CA SER A 263 29.43 -17.10 4.62
C SER A 263 28.44 -18.18 5.08
N PRO A 264 28.84 -19.46 5.19
CA PRO A 264 27.97 -20.50 5.73
C PRO A 264 27.38 -20.13 7.11
N GLU A 265 28.19 -19.55 8.00
CA GLU A 265 27.77 -19.14 9.34
C GLU A 265 26.81 -17.95 9.33
N GLU A 266 27.06 -16.96 8.47
CA GLU A 266 26.14 -15.84 8.25
C GLU A 266 24.81 -16.30 7.66
N PHE A 267 24.85 -17.31 6.78
CA PHE A 267 23.65 -17.91 6.21
C PHE A 267 22.85 -18.69 7.26
N GLU A 268 23.50 -19.41 8.18
CA GLU A 268 22.81 -20.02 9.33
C GLU A 268 22.08 -18.98 10.19
N VAL A 269 22.68 -17.81 10.41
CA VAL A 269 22.00 -16.69 11.10
C VAL A 269 20.83 -16.16 10.28
N MET A 270 21.01 -15.97 8.97
CA MET A 270 19.94 -15.50 8.08
C MET A 270 18.73 -16.43 8.10
N LYS A 271 18.92 -17.75 8.05
CA LYS A 271 17.82 -18.74 8.04
C LYS A 271 16.87 -18.64 9.24
N ARG A 272 17.34 -18.11 10.37
CA ARG A 272 16.53 -17.96 11.59
C ARG A 272 15.39 -16.94 11.45
N HIS A 273 15.42 -16.07 10.43
CA HIS A 273 14.37 -15.08 10.24
C HIS A 273 12.97 -15.71 10.07
N ALA A 274 12.87 -16.92 9.50
CA ALA A 274 11.59 -17.61 9.40
C ALA A 274 11.02 -17.96 10.80
N GLU A 275 11.86 -18.45 11.70
CA GLU A 275 11.49 -18.79 13.08
C GLU A 275 11.27 -17.54 13.95
N ASP A 276 12.13 -16.54 13.79
CA ASP A 276 11.98 -15.24 14.46
C ASP A 276 10.67 -14.56 14.02
N GLY A 277 10.36 -14.60 12.72
CA GLY A 277 9.15 -14.02 12.15
C GLY A 277 7.89 -14.69 12.66
N ALA A 278 7.84 -16.03 12.67
CA ALA A 278 6.72 -16.77 13.22
C ALA A 278 6.46 -16.42 14.70
N ARG A 279 7.52 -16.33 15.52
CA ARG A 279 7.40 -15.94 16.93
C ARG A 279 6.89 -14.52 17.11
N ILE A 280 7.37 -13.57 16.30
CA ILE A 280 6.87 -12.19 16.33
C ILE A 280 5.38 -12.15 16.03
N ILE A 281 4.93 -12.91 15.03
CA ILE A 281 3.53 -12.94 14.62
C ILE A 281 2.64 -13.58 15.70
N ASP A 282 3.11 -14.63 16.38
CA ASP A 282 2.38 -15.23 17.51
C ASP A 282 2.18 -14.26 18.69
N GLU A 283 3.01 -13.23 18.82
CA GLU A 283 2.88 -12.17 19.84
C GLU A 283 1.96 -11.03 19.40
N MET A 284 1.57 -10.95 18.12
CA MET A 284 0.75 -9.87 17.58
C MET A 284 -0.75 -10.16 17.74
N GLU A 285 -1.50 -9.16 18.21
CA GLU A 285 -2.95 -9.29 18.35
C GLU A 285 -3.68 -9.22 16.99
N GLY A 286 -4.71 -10.05 16.85
CA GLY A 286 -5.59 -10.02 15.68
C GLY A 286 -5.01 -10.66 14.41
N ILE A 287 -3.98 -11.49 14.52
CA ILE A 287 -3.42 -12.29 13.41
C ILE A 287 -3.70 -13.78 13.64
N SER A 288 -4.05 -14.50 12.57
CA SER A 288 -4.30 -15.95 12.66
C SER A 288 -2.98 -16.73 12.84
N SER A 289 -3.06 -17.88 13.50
CA SER A 289 -1.93 -18.82 13.57
C SER A 289 -1.54 -19.40 12.20
N GLY A 290 -2.43 -19.32 11.19
CA GLY A 290 -2.11 -19.69 9.82
C GLY A 290 -1.09 -18.76 9.18
N VAL A 291 -1.13 -17.46 9.50
CA VAL A 291 -0.12 -16.48 9.08
C VAL A 291 1.25 -16.84 9.66
N ALA A 292 1.35 -17.09 10.97
CA ALA A 292 2.60 -17.48 11.62
C ALA A 292 3.19 -18.76 11.00
N ARG A 293 2.34 -19.74 10.67
CA ARG A 293 2.76 -20.97 9.99
C ARG A 293 3.26 -20.73 8.57
N ALA A 294 2.61 -19.85 7.81
CA ALA A 294 3.03 -19.50 6.47
C ALA A 294 4.40 -18.79 6.49
N VAL A 295 4.60 -17.86 7.45
CA VAL A 295 5.89 -17.19 7.67
C VAL A 295 6.97 -18.17 8.12
N LEU A 296 6.66 -19.16 8.96
CA LEU A 296 7.63 -20.20 9.33
C LEU A 296 8.11 -21.02 8.13
N GLY A 297 7.20 -21.35 7.21
CA GLY A 297 7.42 -22.34 6.16
C GLY A 297 7.81 -21.80 4.79
N HIS A 298 7.79 -20.48 4.56
CA HIS A 298 7.88 -19.91 3.20
C HIS A 298 9.17 -20.25 2.43
N HIS A 299 10.21 -20.78 3.11
CA HIS A 299 11.45 -21.27 2.51
C HIS A 299 11.58 -22.80 2.45
N LEU A 300 10.52 -23.54 2.80
CA LEU A 300 10.46 -24.97 2.58
C LEU A 300 10.01 -25.26 1.14
N GLY A 301 10.78 -26.10 0.46
CA GLY A 301 10.43 -26.57 -0.87
C GLY A 301 9.18 -27.46 -0.85
N PHE A 302 8.54 -27.59 -2.00
CA PHE A 302 7.46 -28.55 -2.23
C PHE A 302 7.89 -30.00 -1.92
N ASP A 303 9.15 -30.34 -2.23
CA ASP A 303 9.82 -31.59 -1.87
C ASP A 303 10.25 -31.69 -0.39
N ARG A 304 9.84 -30.73 0.45
CA ARG A 304 10.19 -30.58 1.87
C ARG A 304 11.70 -30.43 2.11
N THR A 305 12.46 -29.97 1.12
CA THR A 305 13.81 -29.43 1.35
C THR A 305 13.73 -27.97 1.85
N GLY A 306 14.87 -27.31 2.08
CA GLY A 306 14.89 -25.93 2.59
C GLY A 306 14.96 -25.82 4.12
N TYR A 307 14.46 -24.71 4.66
CA TYR A 307 14.53 -24.39 6.09
C TYR A 307 13.26 -23.70 6.62
N PRO A 308 12.96 -23.84 7.93
CA PRO A 308 13.71 -24.60 8.94
C PRO A 308 13.52 -26.12 8.81
N GLY A 309 14.62 -26.87 8.84
CA GLY A 309 14.61 -28.30 8.49
C GLY A 309 13.85 -29.22 9.45
N TRP A 310 13.60 -28.78 10.69
CA TRP A 310 12.80 -29.54 11.65
C TRP A 310 11.30 -29.44 11.36
N ALA A 311 10.87 -28.42 10.62
CA ALA A 311 9.46 -28.16 10.38
C ALA A 311 8.88 -28.97 9.22
N LYS A 312 9.70 -29.78 8.52
CA LYS A 312 9.32 -30.53 7.30
C LYS A 312 8.08 -31.41 7.42
N GLU A 313 7.81 -31.93 8.62
CA GLU A 313 6.67 -32.80 8.90
C GLU A 313 5.41 -32.01 9.32
N LEU A 314 5.49 -30.68 9.44
CA LEU A 314 4.34 -29.86 9.77
C LEU A 314 3.39 -29.74 8.57
N PRO A 315 2.06 -29.68 8.82
CA PRO A 315 1.09 -29.44 7.78
C PRO A 315 1.13 -27.98 7.34
N PHE A 316 1.97 -27.67 6.35
CA PHE A 316 1.92 -26.37 5.68
C PHE A 316 0.74 -26.31 4.72
N GLY A 317 -0.07 -25.28 4.88
CA GLY A 317 -1.20 -25.02 3.98
C GLY A 317 -0.75 -24.37 2.67
N ARG A 318 -1.69 -24.25 1.73
CA ARG A 318 -1.46 -23.64 0.40
C ARG A 318 -0.87 -22.24 0.48
N SER A 319 -1.19 -21.46 1.50
CA SER A 319 -0.65 -20.09 1.66
C SER A 319 0.87 -20.07 1.68
N CYS A 320 1.50 -21.08 2.30
CA CYS A 320 2.95 -21.22 2.35
C CYS A 320 3.54 -21.44 0.94
N GLU A 321 2.91 -22.31 0.16
CA GLU A 321 3.35 -22.67 -1.19
C GLU A 321 3.12 -21.50 -2.17
N ILE A 322 2.02 -20.75 -2.01
CA ILE A 322 1.73 -19.55 -2.79
C ILE A 322 2.75 -18.45 -2.51
N ILE A 323 3.06 -18.19 -1.22
CA ILE A 323 4.08 -17.20 -0.84
C ILE A 323 5.45 -17.60 -1.39
N ALA A 324 5.81 -18.89 -1.36
CA ALA A 324 7.08 -19.34 -1.92
C ALA A 324 7.22 -19.03 -3.43
N VAL A 325 6.13 -19.19 -4.21
CA VAL A 325 6.12 -18.81 -5.64
C VAL A 325 6.27 -17.29 -5.79
N ALA A 326 5.51 -16.51 -5.03
CA ALA A 326 5.52 -15.04 -5.08
C ALA A 326 6.88 -14.45 -4.66
N ASP A 327 7.44 -14.91 -3.54
CA ASP A 327 8.77 -14.53 -3.05
C ASP A 327 9.85 -14.89 -4.07
N CYS A 328 9.83 -16.12 -4.61
CA CYS A 328 10.79 -16.53 -5.63
C CYS A 328 10.77 -15.60 -6.85
N TYR A 329 9.57 -15.26 -7.35
CA TYR A 329 9.43 -14.36 -8.50
C TYR A 329 9.95 -12.95 -8.22
N ASP A 330 9.53 -12.33 -7.11
CA ASP A 330 9.99 -10.98 -6.78
C ASP A 330 11.50 -10.98 -6.51
N ALA A 331 12.01 -11.96 -5.79
CA ALA A 331 13.44 -12.10 -5.47
C ALA A 331 14.36 -12.16 -6.70
N ILE A 332 13.93 -12.78 -7.81
CA ILE A 332 14.72 -12.91 -9.04
C ILE A 332 14.49 -11.77 -10.04
N THR A 333 13.39 -11.02 -9.90
CA THR A 333 13.03 -9.90 -10.78
C THR A 333 13.38 -8.53 -10.18
N THR A 334 13.66 -8.45 -8.88
CA THR A 334 14.10 -7.22 -8.20
C THR A 334 15.63 -7.09 -8.20
N LEU A 335 16.13 -5.87 -8.44
CA LEU A 335 17.57 -5.59 -8.50
C LEU A 335 18.20 -5.80 -7.11
N ARG A 336 19.19 -6.68 -7.01
CA ARG A 336 20.00 -6.86 -5.79
C ARG A 336 21.40 -6.31 -6.03
N VAL A 337 22.05 -5.83 -4.97
CA VAL A 337 23.40 -5.19 -5.02
C VAL A 337 24.46 -6.05 -5.75
N TYR A 338 24.29 -7.37 -5.86
CA TYR A 338 25.25 -8.28 -6.51
C TYR A 338 24.73 -9.00 -7.76
N LYS A 339 23.51 -8.74 -8.23
CA LYS A 339 22.96 -9.47 -9.38
C LYS A 339 21.98 -8.60 -10.18
N PRO A 340 22.15 -8.49 -11.51
CA PRO A 340 21.14 -7.86 -12.35
C PRO A 340 19.84 -8.67 -12.28
N PRO A 341 18.67 -8.01 -12.24
CA PRO A 341 17.39 -8.68 -12.21
C PRO A 341 17.17 -9.46 -13.51
N LEU A 342 16.48 -10.59 -13.42
CA LEU A 342 15.96 -11.27 -14.60
C LEU A 342 14.82 -10.46 -15.20
N THR A 343 14.66 -10.56 -16.51
CA THR A 343 13.44 -10.09 -17.17
C THR A 343 12.23 -10.92 -16.69
N PRO A 344 11.00 -10.38 -16.72
CA PRO A 344 9.80 -11.14 -16.35
C PRO A 344 9.69 -12.49 -17.06
N ARG A 345 10.07 -12.55 -18.35
CA ARG A 345 10.08 -13.79 -19.13
C ARG A 345 11.10 -14.79 -18.61
N GLU A 346 12.34 -14.38 -18.37
CA GLU A 346 13.38 -15.25 -17.82
C GLU A 346 13.02 -15.76 -16.42
N ALA A 347 12.39 -14.92 -15.61
CA ALA A 347 11.90 -15.28 -14.29
C ALA A 347 10.81 -16.37 -14.36
N VAL A 348 9.85 -16.23 -15.28
CA VAL A 348 8.81 -17.26 -15.50
C VAL A 348 9.43 -18.60 -15.96
N GLU A 349 10.41 -18.59 -16.87
CA GLU A 349 11.09 -19.83 -17.28
C GLU A 349 11.89 -20.46 -16.12
N MET A 350 12.54 -19.64 -15.29
CA MET A 350 13.25 -20.12 -14.10
C MET A 350 12.28 -20.78 -13.11
N ILE A 351 11.13 -20.15 -12.84
CA ILE A 351 10.10 -20.69 -11.94
C ILE A 351 9.56 -22.02 -12.46
N ARG A 352 9.32 -22.16 -13.77
CA ARG A 352 8.94 -23.45 -14.37
C ARG A 352 9.96 -24.56 -14.10
N GLY A 353 11.25 -24.22 -14.13
CA GLY A 353 12.33 -25.16 -13.81
C GLY A 353 12.36 -25.62 -12.35
N LEU A 354 11.69 -24.90 -11.44
CA LEU A 354 11.60 -25.23 -10.01
C LEU A 354 10.33 -26.04 -9.65
N ALA A 355 9.41 -26.21 -10.59
CA ALA A 355 8.17 -26.95 -10.39
C ALA A 355 8.43 -28.41 -9.98
N GLY A 356 7.70 -28.90 -8.98
CA GLY A 356 7.83 -30.26 -8.46
C GLY A 356 9.03 -30.50 -7.54
N THR A 357 9.90 -29.50 -7.36
CA THR A 357 11.01 -29.55 -6.39
C THR A 357 10.83 -28.46 -5.34
N GLN A 358 11.22 -27.23 -5.62
CA GLN A 358 11.05 -26.12 -4.69
C GLN A 358 9.63 -25.57 -4.70
N LEU A 359 8.95 -25.58 -5.84
CA LEU A 359 7.64 -24.95 -6.01
C LEU A 359 6.57 -25.98 -6.38
N ASN A 360 5.34 -25.77 -5.88
CA ASN A 360 4.20 -26.62 -6.23
C ASN A 360 3.89 -26.47 -7.74
N PRO A 361 3.83 -27.58 -8.51
CA PRO A 361 3.63 -27.52 -9.95
C PRO A 361 2.29 -26.89 -10.37
N ASP A 362 1.21 -27.14 -9.63
CA ASP A 362 -0.14 -26.61 -9.96
C ASP A 362 -0.18 -25.08 -9.76
N LEU A 363 0.49 -24.59 -8.72
CA LEU A 363 0.65 -23.16 -8.47
C LEU A 363 1.56 -22.50 -9.50
N VAL A 364 2.63 -23.17 -9.92
CA VAL A 364 3.50 -22.67 -10.99
C VAL A 364 2.74 -22.57 -12.31
N GLU A 365 1.93 -23.58 -12.67
CA GLU A 365 1.10 -23.53 -13.87
C GLU A 365 0.14 -22.33 -13.81
N THR A 366 -0.60 -22.19 -12.71
CA THR A 366 -1.53 -21.07 -12.47
C THR A 366 -0.82 -19.71 -12.55
N PHE A 367 0.34 -19.59 -11.90
CA PHE A 367 1.16 -18.38 -11.92
C PHE A 367 1.61 -18.05 -13.35
N THR A 368 2.10 -19.03 -14.10
CA THR A 368 2.53 -18.79 -15.49
C THR A 368 1.37 -18.39 -16.40
N GLY A 369 0.17 -18.94 -16.16
CA GLY A 369 -1.07 -18.54 -16.84
C GLY A 369 -1.44 -17.09 -16.53
N MET A 370 -1.39 -16.71 -15.24
CA MET A 370 -1.65 -15.34 -14.77
C MET A 370 -0.70 -14.31 -15.40
N MET A 371 0.60 -14.64 -15.51
CA MET A 371 1.58 -13.73 -16.12
C MET A 371 1.43 -13.61 -17.63
N GLY A 372 0.83 -14.62 -18.28
CA GLY A 372 0.63 -14.66 -19.72
C GLY A 372 1.92 -14.80 -20.53
N ARG A 373 1.79 -14.80 -21.86
CA ARG A 373 2.93 -14.97 -22.79
C ARG A 373 3.90 -13.78 -22.76
N TYR A 374 3.37 -12.59 -22.52
CA TYR A 374 4.15 -11.36 -22.42
C TYR A 374 3.76 -10.66 -21.11
N PRO A 375 4.46 -10.95 -20.01
CA PRO A 375 4.18 -10.31 -18.73
C PRO A 375 4.38 -8.78 -18.80
N VAL A 376 3.75 -8.06 -17.88
CA VAL A 376 3.96 -6.61 -17.73
C VAL A 376 5.46 -6.31 -17.56
N GLY A 377 5.92 -5.23 -18.20
CA GLY A 377 7.34 -4.87 -18.29
C GLY A 377 8.09 -5.56 -19.42
N THR A 378 7.48 -6.49 -20.17
CA THR A 378 8.13 -7.07 -21.35
C THR A 378 8.21 -6.02 -22.46
N LEU A 379 9.41 -5.78 -22.98
CA LEU A 379 9.64 -4.95 -24.16
C LEU A 379 9.46 -5.82 -25.42
N VAL A 380 8.63 -5.37 -26.34
CA VAL A 380 8.23 -6.11 -27.53
C VAL A 380 8.39 -5.27 -28.80
N ARG A 381 8.68 -5.93 -29.92
CA ARG A 381 8.63 -5.34 -31.26
C ARG A 381 7.36 -5.77 -31.96
N LEU A 382 6.61 -4.78 -32.47
CA LEU A 382 5.40 -4.99 -33.26
C LEU A 382 5.75 -5.25 -34.74
N ASP A 383 4.80 -5.77 -35.51
CA ASP A 383 4.93 -5.96 -36.96
C ASP A 383 5.07 -4.65 -37.75
N THR A 384 4.58 -3.55 -37.20
CA THR A 384 4.84 -2.17 -37.63
C THR A 384 6.29 -1.70 -37.41
N ASN A 385 7.15 -2.56 -36.86
CA ASN A 385 8.51 -2.26 -36.37
C ASN A 385 8.60 -1.33 -35.15
N GLU A 386 7.46 -0.91 -34.60
CA GLU A 386 7.42 -0.14 -33.36
C GLU A 386 7.94 -0.97 -32.18
N ILE A 387 8.53 -0.29 -31.20
CA ILE A 387 8.93 -0.90 -29.93
C ILE A 387 7.95 -0.45 -28.86
N ALA A 388 7.40 -1.40 -28.10
CA ALA A 388 6.39 -1.14 -27.10
C ALA A 388 6.65 -1.90 -25.80
N VAL A 389 6.23 -1.33 -24.67
CA VAL A 389 6.26 -1.95 -23.35
C VAL A 389 4.88 -2.53 -23.05
N VAL A 390 4.81 -3.80 -22.66
CA VAL A 390 3.57 -4.38 -22.12
C VAL A 390 3.28 -3.77 -20.75
N PHE A 391 2.13 -3.12 -20.59
CA PHE A 391 1.76 -2.48 -19.33
C PHE A 391 0.46 -3.05 -18.72
N ARG A 392 -0.33 -3.81 -19.48
CA ARG A 392 -1.40 -4.66 -18.94
C ARG A 392 -1.38 -6.04 -19.60
N PRO A 393 -1.59 -7.11 -18.82
CA PRO A 393 -1.76 -8.45 -19.38
C PRO A 393 -3.04 -8.52 -20.24
N PRO A 394 -3.22 -9.59 -21.03
CA PRO A 394 -4.46 -9.80 -21.76
C PRO A 394 -5.67 -9.81 -20.81
N PRO A 395 -6.83 -9.26 -21.22
CA PRO A 395 -8.05 -9.40 -20.43
C PRO A 395 -8.46 -10.88 -20.33
N PRO A 396 -9.29 -11.27 -19.34
CA PRO A 396 -9.80 -12.63 -19.23
C PRO A 396 -10.43 -13.10 -20.55
N GLY A 397 -9.92 -14.19 -21.12
CA GLY A 397 -10.34 -14.73 -22.43
C GLY A 397 -9.67 -14.11 -23.67
N GLY A 398 -8.77 -13.15 -23.49
CA GLY A 398 -7.96 -12.56 -24.57
C GLY A 398 -6.55 -13.18 -24.65
N GLU A 399 -5.97 -13.19 -25.85
CA GLU A 399 -4.58 -13.65 -26.06
C GLU A 399 -3.56 -12.50 -26.15
N ARG A 400 -4.04 -11.25 -26.24
CA ARG A 400 -3.20 -10.09 -26.60
C ARG A 400 -3.20 -9.02 -25.50
N PRO A 401 -2.01 -8.52 -25.10
CA PRO A 401 -1.89 -7.53 -24.05
C PRO A 401 -2.13 -6.10 -24.54
N MET A 402 -2.25 -5.15 -23.60
CA MET A 402 -2.14 -3.73 -23.92
C MET A 402 -0.68 -3.27 -23.81
N VAL A 403 -0.26 -2.43 -24.76
CA VAL A 403 1.13 -1.97 -24.87
C VAL A 403 1.21 -0.45 -24.95
N LYS A 404 2.29 0.12 -24.45
CA LYS A 404 2.68 1.52 -24.65
C LYS A 404 3.81 1.56 -25.66
N VAL A 405 3.57 2.08 -26.85
CA VAL A 405 4.60 2.29 -27.88
C VAL A 405 5.55 3.38 -27.40
N VAL A 406 6.84 3.07 -27.36
CA VAL A 406 7.92 3.97 -26.86
C VAL A 406 8.88 4.37 -27.97
N LYS A 407 8.97 3.59 -29.06
CA LYS A 407 9.68 3.96 -30.28
C LYS A 407 8.85 3.70 -31.51
N ASP A 408 8.93 4.59 -32.49
CA ASP A 408 8.30 4.39 -33.79
C ASP A 408 9.00 3.30 -34.63
N GLY A 409 8.42 2.96 -35.79
CA GLY A 409 8.98 1.96 -36.70
C GLY A 409 10.33 2.32 -37.33
N LEU A 410 10.82 3.55 -37.14
CA LEU A 410 12.16 4.00 -37.54
C LEU A 410 13.15 3.97 -36.37
N GLY A 411 12.73 3.54 -35.18
CA GLY A 411 13.55 3.44 -33.98
C GLY A 411 13.71 4.76 -33.21
N ARG A 412 12.96 5.81 -33.55
CA ARG A 412 13.00 7.10 -32.85
C ARG A 412 12.17 7.01 -31.58
N VAL A 413 12.72 7.50 -30.47
CA VAL A 413 12.01 7.59 -29.19
C VAL A 413 10.85 8.56 -29.33
N LEU A 414 9.65 8.14 -28.92
CA LEU A 414 8.48 8.99 -28.91
C LEU A 414 8.54 9.97 -27.72
N PRO A 415 8.14 11.24 -27.90
CA PRO A 415 8.10 12.21 -26.81
C PRO A 415 7.03 11.87 -25.76
N SER A 416 5.99 11.11 -26.15
CA SER A 416 5.00 10.56 -25.23
C SER A 416 4.59 9.16 -25.70
N PRO A 417 4.42 8.19 -24.80
CA PRO A 417 4.04 6.84 -25.18
C PRO A 417 2.63 6.79 -25.76
N VAL A 418 2.42 5.96 -26.78
CA VAL A 418 1.09 5.74 -27.37
C VAL A 418 0.53 4.41 -26.89
N VAL A 419 -0.61 4.44 -26.21
CA VAL A 419 -1.31 3.23 -25.75
C VAL A 419 -1.98 2.54 -26.93
N LYS A 420 -1.74 1.24 -27.11
CA LYS A 420 -2.42 0.38 -28.06
C LYS A 420 -3.01 -0.84 -27.35
N ASP A 421 -4.28 -1.12 -27.63
CA ASP A 421 -4.93 -2.36 -27.25
C ASP A 421 -4.77 -3.35 -28.41
N LEU A 422 -3.81 -4.27 -28.31
CA LEU A 422 -3.51 -5.22 -29.39
C LEU A 422 -4.65 -6.22 -29.65
N ALA A 423 -5.64 -6.31 -28.75
CA ALA A 423 -6.84 -7.09 -28.98
C ALA A 423 -7.83 -6.38 -29.93
N ARG A 424 -7.76 -5.05 -30.05
CA ARG A 424 -8.64 -4.23 -30.91
C ARG A 424 -7.97 -3.76 -32.21
N GLU A 425 -6.66 -3.89 -32.31
CA GLU A 425 -5.89 -3.53 -33.50
C GLU A 425 -5.81 -4.70 -34.49
N GLU A 426 -6.54 -4.59 -35.61
CA GLU A 426 -6.43 -5.55 -36.70
C GLU A 426 -5.06 -5.42 -37.40
N GLY A 427 -4.36 -6.55 -37.56
CA GLY A 427 -3.09 -6.58 -38.28
C GLY A 427 -1.89 -6.01 -37.53
N VAL A 428 -1.99 -5.76 -36.22
CA VAL A 428 -0.85 -5.41 -35.35
C VAL A 428 -0.59 -6.53 -34.35
N GLY A 429 0.56 -7.18 -34.45
CA GLY A 429 0.99 -8.31 -33.64
C GLY A 429 2.39 -8.16 -33.07
N ILE A 430 2.67 -8.89 -31.98
CA ILE A 430 4.00 -8.97 -31.39
C ILE A 430 4.85 -9.96 -32.20
N VAL A 431 5.95 -9.47 -32.79
CA VAL A 431 6.86 -10.29 -33.61
C VAL A 431 8.04 -10.81 -32.79
N ALA A 432 8.54 -10.02 -31.84
CA ALA A 432 9.69 -10.41 -31.02
C ALA A 432 9.68 -9.76 -29.63
N VAL A 433 10.32 -10.42 -28.67
CA VAL A 433 10.75 -9.79 -27.41
C VAL A 433 12.08 -9.09 -27.66
N VAL A 434 12.25 -7.92 -27.05
CA VAL A 434 13.42 -7.06 -27.24
C VAL A 434 14.12 -6.89 -25.90
N ASP A 435 15.44 -6.99 -25.90
CA ASP A 435 16.26 -6.69 -24.73
C ASP A 435 16.23 -5.16 -24.46
N PRO A 436 15.76 -4.71 -23.27
CA PRO A 436 15.74 -3.29 -22.93
C PRO A 436 17.11 -2.61 -23.01
N ALA A 437 18.20 -3.30 -22.67
CA ALA A 437 19.55 -2.77 -22.73
C ALA A 437 19.98 -2.53 -24.19
N LEU A 438 19.70 -3.48 -25.09
CA LEU A 438 19.98 -3.33 -26.52
C LEU A 438 19.11 -2.24 -27.16
N ALA A 439 17.87 -2.09 -26.69
CA ALA A 439 16.97 -1.06 -27.18
C ALA A 439 17.21 0.32 -26.55
N ALA A 440 18.08 0.45 -25.54
CA ALA A 440 18.25 1.67 -24.75
C ALA A 440 16.90 2.23 -24.24
N VAL A 441 16.06 1.36 -23.69
CA VAL A 441 14.75 1.72 -23.12
C VAL A 441 14.73 1.39 -21.63
N GLU A 442 14.44 2.41 -20.81
CA GLU A 442 14.22 2.24 -19.38
C GLU A 442 12.74 1.90 -19.13
N VAL A 443 12.42 0.61 -18.99
CA VAL A 443 11.04 0.09 -18.94
C VAL A 443 10.21 0.70 -17.79
N SER A 444 10.81 0.96 -16.63
CA SER A 444 10.16 1.51 -15.43
C SER A 444 9.38 2.80 -15.73
N ARG A 445 9.92 3.68 -16.58
CA ARG A 445 9.30 4.97 -16.95
C ARG A 445 7.96 4.85 -17.67
N TYR A 446 7.62 3.66 -18.16
CA TYR A 446 6.47 3.45 -19.02
C TYR A 446 5.39 2.58 -18.36
N LEU A 447 5.59 2.16 -17.12
CA LEU A 447 4.62 1.31 -16.41
C LEU A 447 3.64 2.10 -15.52
N GLU A 448 3.92 3.37 -15.24
CA GLU A 448 3.04 4.30 -14.49
C GLU A 448 1.76 4.70 -15.24
#